data_AF-A0A3D1JUD4-F1
#
_entry.id   AF-A0A3D1JUD4-F1
#
_cell.length_a   1.000
_cell.length_b   1.000
_cell.length_c   1.000
_cell.angle_alpha   90.00
_cell.angle_beta   90.00
_cell.angle_gamma   90.00
#
_symmetry.space_group_name_H-M   'P 1'
#
loop_
_entity.id
_entity.type
_entity.pdbx_description
1 polymer ?
#
loop_
_entity_poly.entity_id
_entity_poly.type
_entity_poly.pdbx_seq_one_letter_code
_entity_poly.pdbx_strand_id
1 'polypeptide(L)'
;MSESLPASILARLLALARQRGDDYSLLLNRFAMERLLARVSTSPYADSFLLKGALLFALWYDTPHRPTRDADLLGFGPDDEVNLIATFREVGAMELGDGILFDPQSVQAQAIREDNTYGGTRISLVARIGSARCALQIDVGFGDAVTPGPQTVAYPTLLNDFKAPTLRAIRAVGADSKL
;
A
#
# COMPACT_ATOMS: atom_id res chain seq x y z
N MET A 1 17.71 18.81 -21.22
CA MET A 1 16.29 18.41 -21.12
C MET A 1 16.09 17.89 -19.71
N SER A 2 15.25 18.52 -18.89
CA SER A 2 14.90 17.96 -17.58
C SER A 2 14.16 16.64 -17.81
N GLU A 3 14.61 15.55 -17.20
CA GLU A 3 13.84 14.30 -17.21
C GLU A 3 12.47 14.53 -16.56
N SER A 4 11.42 13.92 -17.09
CA SER A 4 10.11 13.96 -16.45
C SER A 4 10.18 13.23 -15.11
N LEU A 5 9.39 13.67 -14.12
CA LEU A 5 9.37 13.05 -12.79
C LEU A 5 9.21 11.51 -12.83
N PRO A 6 8.30 10.93 -13.65
CA PRO A 6 8.20 9.47 -13.77
C PRO A 6 9.47 8.81 -14.29
N ALA A 7 10.17 9.41 -15.26
CA ALA A 7 11.44 8.87 -15.78
C ALA A 7 12.53 8.86 -14.70
N SER A 8 12.61 9.94 -13.90
CA SER A 8 13.52 10.03 -12.76
C SER A 8 13.21 8.97 -11.70
N ILE A 9 11.94 8.75 -11.38
CA ILE A 9 11.51 7.70 -10.43
C ILE A 9 11.95 6.32 -10.93
N LEU A 10 11.66 5.98 -12.21
CA LEU A 10 12.05 4.69 -12.80
C LEU A 10 13.57 4.47 -12.74
N ALA A 11 14.36 5.49 -13.11
CA ALA A 11 15.81 5.40 -13.08
C ALA A 11 16.35 5.18 -11.64
N ARG A 12 15.79 5.87 -10.66
CA ARG A 12 16.19 5.76 -9.25
C ARG A 12 15.79 4.41 -8.63
N LEU A 13 14.60 3.91 -8.95
CA LEU A 13 14.17 2.57 -8.52
C LEU A 13 15.03 1.48 -9.16
N LEU A 14 15.44 1.63 -10.43
CA LEU A 14 16.34 0.69 -11.10
C LEU A 14 17.74 0.70 -10.47
N ALA A 15 18.27 1.88 -10.13
CA ALA A 15 19.54 2.01 -9.43
C ALA A 15 19.46 1.34 -8.03
N LEU A 16 18.37 1.55 -7.31
CA LEU A 16 18.14 0.94 -6.01
C LEU A 16 18.06 -0.59 -6.08
N ALA A 17 17.34 -1.12 -7.09
CA ALA A 17 17.25 -2.57 -7.33
C ALA A 17 18.65 -3.17 -7.53
N ARG A 18 19.48 -2.55 -8.38
CA ARG A 18 20.86 -2.99 -8.64
C ARG A 18 21.74 -2.92 -7.41
N GLN A 19 21.61 -1.86 -6.61
CA GLN A 19 22.40 -1.69 -5.38
C GLN A 19 22.06 -2.76 -4.34
N ARG A 20 20.80 -3.14 -4.22
CA ARG A 20 20.31 -4.11 -3.21
C ARG A 20 20.33 -5.56 -3.70
N GLY A 21 20.45 -5.79 -5.00
CA GLY A 21 20.22 -7.11 -5.60
C GLY A 21 18.74 -7.52 -5.61
N ASP A 22 17.83 -6.55 -5.51
CA ASP A 22 16.38 -6.76 -5.50
C ASP A 22 15.82 -6.89 -6.92
N ASP A 23 14.67 -7.56 -7.06
CA ASP A 23 13.89 -7.54 -8.29
C ASP A 23 13.28 -6.14 -8.50
N TYR A 24 13.58 -5.54 -9.66
CA TYR A 24 13.10 -4.21 -10.03
C TYR A 24 11.56 -4.12 -10.04
N SER A 25 10.87 -5.18 -10.46
CA SER A 25 9.39 -5.21 -10.47
C SER A 25 8.80 -5.14 -9.05
N LEU A 26 9.49 -5.69 -8.06
CA LEU A 26 9.07 -5.61 -6.65
C LEU A 26 9.23 -4.18 -6.13
N LEU A 27 10.29 -3.48 -6.50
CA LEU A 27 10.45 -2.06 -6.14
C LEU A 27 9.42 -1.15 -6.83
N LEU A 28 9.06 -1.43 -8.09
CA LEU A 28 7.99 -0.71 -8.78
C LEU A 28 6.65 -0.87 -8.06
N ASN A 29 6.26 -2.11 -7.75
CA ASN A 29 5.02 -2.38 -7.01
C ASN A 29 5.06 -1.81 -5.59
N ARG A 30 6.20 -1.88 -4.89
CA ARG A 30 6.33 -1.28 -3.56
C ARG A 30 6.18 0.24 -3.60
N PHE A 31 6.82 0.92 -4.56
CA PHE A 31 6.62 2.35 -4.75
C PHE A 31 5.16 2.68 -5.05
N ALA A 32 4.53 1.93 -5.97
CA ALA A 32 3.12 2.13 -6.29
C ALA A 32 2.20 1.90 -5.08
N MET A 33 2.45 0.88 -4.25
CA MET A 33 1.70 0.62 -3.03
C MET A 33 1.89 1.75 -1.99
N GLU A 34 3.12 2.21 -1.80
CA GLU A 34 3.43 3.34 -0.92
C GLU A 34 2.67 4.61 -1.34
N ARG A 35 2.60 4.89 -2.64
CA ARG A 35 1.85 6.03 -3.18
C ARG A 35 0.34 5.85 -3.11
N LEU A 36 -0.17 4.62 -3.14
CA LEU A 36 -1.58 4.32 -2.87
C LEU A 36 -1.91 4.56 -1.38
N LEU A 37 -1.07 4.07 -0.47
CA LEU A 37 -1.23 4.29 0.97
C LEU A 37 -1.14 5.78 1.33
N ALA A 38 -0.31 6.56 0.63
CA ALA A 38 -0.31 8.02 0.75
C ALA A 38 -1.69 8.61 0.44
N ARG A 39 -2.32 8.21 -0.66
CA ARG A 39 -3.68 8.65 -1.04
C ARG A 39 -4.70 8.25 0.03
N VAL A 40 -4.72 7.00 0.47
CA VAL A 40 -5.59 6.52 1.57
C VAL A 40 -5.42 7.40 2.81
N SER A 41 -4.18 7.65 3.23
CA SER A 41 -3.88 8.42 4.45
C SER A 41 -4.35 9.87 4.42
N THR A 42 -4.51 10.46 3.23
CA THR A 42 -4.96 11.85 3.05
C THR A 42 -6.39 11.94 2.53
N SER A 43 -7.06 10.82 2.36
CA SER A 43 -8.44 10.75 1.88
C SER A 43 -9.44 10.79 3.05
N PRO A 44 -10.73 11.02 2.78
CA PRO A 44 -11.79 10.84 3.77
C PRO A 44 -11.85 9.43 4.39
N TYR A 45 -11.19 8.43 3.77
CA TYR A 45 -11.16 7.04 4.21
C TYR A 45 -9.97 6.71 5.13
N ALA A 46 -9.18 7.69 5.55
CA ALA A 46 -7.99 7.46 6.38
C ALA A 46 -8.31 6.68 7.67
N ASP A 47 -9.50 6.92 8.26
CA ASP A 47 -9.97 6.22 9.45
C ASP A 47 -10.75 4.93 9.16
N SER A 48 -11.03 4.64 7.89
CA SER A 48 -11.72 3.42 7.45
C SER A 48 -10.80 2.20 7.35
N PHE A 49 -9.47 2.39 7.42
CA PHE A 49 -8.52 1.28 7.25
C PHE A 49 -7.40 1.29 8.29
N LEU A 50 -7.01 0.10 8.76
CA LEU A 50 -5.72 -0.13 9.42
C LEU A 50 -4.81 -0.94 8.52
N LEU A 51 -3.56 -0.52 8.39
CA LEU A 51 -2.52 -1.35 7.80
C LEU A 51 -2.16 -2.50 8.74
N LYS A 52 -2.12 -3.72 8.21
CA LYS A 52 -1.66 -4.92 8.90
C LYS A 52 -0.71 -5.73 8.01
N GLY A 53 -0.33 -6.91 8.48
CA GLY A 53 0.41 -7.87 7.68
C GLY A 53 1.85 -7.46 7.37
N ALA A 54 2.39 -8.03 6.30
CA ALA A 54 3.83 -8.05 6.05
C ALA A 54 4.40 -6.71 5.55
N LEU A 55 3.56 -5.76 5.08
CA LEU A 55 4.03 -4.39 4.81
C LEU A 55 4.53 -3.68 6.06
N LEU A 56 4.03 -4.03 7.25
CA LEU A 56 4.51 -3.45 8.50
C LEU A 56 5.96 -3.84 8.82
N PHE A 57 6.51 -4.91 8.21
CA PHE A 57 7.93 -5.24 8.38
C PHE A 57 8.86 -4.14 7.87
N ALA A 58 8.42 -3.30 6.93
CA ALA A 58 9.17 -2.13 6.51
C ALA A 58 9.43 -1.14 7.66
N LEU A 59 8.59 -1.11 8.71
CA LEU A 59 8.75 -0.23 9.87
C LEU A 59 9.78 -0.73 10.89
N TRP A 60 10.07 -2.03 10.92
CA TRP A 60 10.83 -2.66 12.01
C TRP A 60 12.14 -3.31 11.55
N TYR A 61 12.29 -3.56 10.25
CA TYR A 61 13.46 -4.26 9.71
C TYR A 61 14.12 -3.47 8.57
N ASP A 62 15.43 -3.30 8.68
CA ASP A 62 16.27 -2.62 7.66
C ASP A 62 16.47 -3.47 6.40
N THR A 63 16.34 -4.80 6.53
CA THR A 63 16.45 -5.75 5.42
C THR A 63 15.06 -6.13 4.92
N PRO A 64 14.85 -6.26 3.59
CA PRO A 64 13.59 -6.75 3.05
C PRO A 64 13.41 -8.21 3.45
N HIS A 65 12.72 -8.43 4.58
CA HIS A 65 12.07 -9.70 4.85
C HIS A 65 11.08 -9.92 3.71
N ARG A 66 11.24 -11.00 2.93
CA ARG A 66 10.46 -11.41 1.74
C ARG A 66 9.60 -10.28 1.13
N PRO A 67 9.98 -9.70 -0.03
CA PRO A 67 9.23 -8.60 -0.63
C PRO A 67 7.75 -8.94 -0.73
N THR A 68 6.93 -8.23 0.04
CA THR A 68 5.48 -8.42 0.09
C THR A 68 4.87 -7.61 -1.04
N ARG A 69 4.07 -8.27 -1.87
CA ARG A 69 3.47 -7.69 -3.07
C ARG A 69 2.14 -7.00 -2.79
N ASP A 70 1.50 -7.38 -1.70
CA ASP A 70 0.10 -7.08 -1.42
C ASP A 70 0.01 -6.24 -0.15
N ALA A 71 -1.04 -5.42 -0.04
CA ALA A 71 -1.36 -4.72 1.19
C ALA A 71 -2.49 -5.43 1.93
N ASP A 72 -2.28 -5.74 3.20
CA ASP A 72 -3.34 -6.23 4.07
C ASP A 72 -3.92 -5.06 4.86
N LEU A 73 -5.23 -4.83 4.71
CA LEU A 73 -5.97 -3.82 5.45
C LEU A 73 -7.04 -4.47 6.33
N LEU A 74 -7.26 -3.91 7.52
CA LEU A 74 -8.48 -4.13 8.28
C LEU A 74 -9.43 -2.96 8.00
N GLY A 75 -10.59 -3.25 7.42
CA GLY A 75 -11.61 -2.26 7.09
C GLY A 75 -12.56 -1.99 8.26
N PHE A 76 -13.04 -0.74 8.34
CA PHE A 76 -14.15 -0.31 9.18
C PHE A 76 -15.22 0.37 8.33
N GLY A 77 -16.46 -0.07 8.45
CA GLY A 77 -17.58 0.41 7.64
C GLY A 77 -18.14 -0.69 6.74
N PRO A 78 -18.77 -0.35 5.60
CA PRO A 78 -19.32 -1.33 4.67
C PRO A 78 -18.25 -2.28 4.14
N ASP A 79 -18.55 -3.58 4.17
CA ASP A 79 -17.65 -4.67 3.77
C ASP A 79 -17.98 -5.28 2.41
N ASP A 80 -18.95 -4.72 1.69
CA ASP A 80 -19.34 -5.20 0.37
C ASP A 80 -18.44 -4.67 -0.76
N GLU A 81 -18.36 -5.47 -1.82
CA GLU A 81 -17.55 -5.19 -3.01
C GLU A 81 -17.88 -3.85 -3.67
N VAL A 82 -19.15 -3.42 -3.66
CA VAL A 82 -19.58 -2.17 -4.32
C VAL A 82 -18.99 -0.96 -3.62
N ASN A 83 -19.08 -0.92 -2.28
CA ASN A 83 -18.52 0.17 -1.49
C ASN A 83 -16.99 0.20 -1.55
N LEU A 84 -16.33 -0.95 -1.52
CA LEU A 84 -14.87 -1.00 -1.66
C LEU A 84 -14.41 -0.56 -3.06
N ILE A 85 -15.11 -0.97 -4.14
CA ILE A 85 -14.81 -0.49 -5.50
C ILE A 85 -14.94 1.03 -5.57
N ALA A 86 -16.03 1.60 -5.02
CA ALA A 86 -16.23 3.05 -5.00
C ALA A 86 -15.10 3.76 -4.24
N THR A 87 -14.75 3.25 -3.06
CA THR A 87 -13.68 3.78 -2.21
C THR A 87 -12.34 3.81 -2.94
N PHE A 88 -11.91 2.68 -3.51
CA PHE A 88 -10.61 2.61 -4.21
C PHE A 88 -10.61 3.35 -5.55
N ARG A 89 -11.76 3.59 -6.17
CA ARG A 89 -11.90 4.51 -7.31
C ARG A 89 -11.64 5.94 -6.91
N GLU A 90 -12.26 6.41 -5.84
CA GLU A 90 -12.04 7.76 -5.31
C GLU A 90 -10.59 7.96 -4.88
N VAL A 91 -10.02 7.01 -4.14
CA VAL A 91 -8.60 7.02 -3.74
C VAL A 91 -7.70 7.04 -4.97
N GLY A 92 -7.93 6.18 -5.96
CA GLY A 92 -7.13 6.11 -7.19
C GLY A 92 -7.24 7.38 -8.04
N ALA A 93 -8.34 8.11 -7.98
CA ALA A 93 -8.54 9.35 -8.73
C ALA A 93 -7.81 10.55 -8.13
N MET A 94 -7.28 10.44 -6.91
CA MET A 94 -6.56 11.52 -6.25
C MET A 94 -5.23 11.84 -6.95
N GLU A 95 -5.05 13.11 -7.32
CA GLU A 95 -3.82 13.63 -7.94
C GLU A 95 -2.91 14.25 -6.88
N LEU A 96 -1.80 13.57 -6.58
CA LEU A 96 -0.79 14.04 -5.61
C LEU A 96 0.46 14.63 -6.27
N GLY A 97 0.54 14.64 -7.61
CA GLY A 97 1.71 15.13 -8.34
C GLY A 97 2.98 14.30 -8.11
N ASP A 98 2.85 13.04 -7.70
CA ASP A 98 3.92 12.15 -7.23
C ASP A 98 4.51 11.23 -8.32
N GLY A 99 4.23 11.53 -9.59
CA GLY A 99 4.81 10.84 -10.74
C GLY A 99 4.25 9.44 -11.02
N ILE A 100 3.16 9.07 -10.36
CA ILE A 100 2.40 7.84 -10.61
C ILE A 100 0.94 8.17 -10.94
N LEU A 101 0.37 7.43 -11.88
CA LEU A 101 -1.04 7.51 -12.26
C LEU A 101 -1.71 6.18 -11.95
N PHE A 102 -2.79 6.22 -11.18
CA PHE A 102 -3.66 5.07 -10.96
C PHE A 102 -4.74 5.07 -12.04
N ASP A 103 -5.28 3.89 -12.35
CA ASP A 103 -6.44 3.73 -13.23
C ASP A 103 -7.66 3.35 -12.39
N PRO A 104 -8.51 4.31 -11.98
CA PRO A 104 -9.71 4.02 -11.21
C PRO A 104 -10.67 3.05 -11.91
N GLN A 105 -10.69 3.03 -13.24
CA GLN A 105 -11.58 2.12 -13.98
C GLN A 105 -11.11 0.67 -13.90
N SER A 106 -9.83 0.44 -13.60
CA SER A 106 -9.27 -0.90 -13.41
C SER A 106 -9.62 -1.56 -12.07
N VAL A 107 -10.25 -0.84 -11.13
CA VAL A 107 -10.60 -1.36 -9.81
C VAL A 107 -11.57 -2.54 -9.94
N GLN A 108 -11.16 -3.69 -9.43
CA GLN A 108 -11.96 -4.90 -9.33
C GLN A 108 -11.95 -5.41 -7.89
N ALA A 109 -13.08 -5.95 -7.44
CA ALA A 109 -13.21 -6.61 -6.15
C ALA A 109 -13.54 -8.09 -6.35
N GLN A 110 -13.01 -8.93 -5.46
CA GLN A 110 -13.32 -10.34 -5.40
C GLN A 110 -13.38 -10.78 -3.94
N ALA A 111 -14.47 -11.44 -3.53
CA ALA A 111 -14.54 -12.10 -2.24
C ALA A 111 -13.40 -13.12 -2.05
N ILE A 112 -12.67 -12.98 -0.94
CA ILE A 112 -11.73 -13.97 -0.42
C ILE A 112 -12.54 -14.92 0.44
N ARG A 113 -12.69 -16.16 -0.03
CA ARG A 113 -13.39 -17.22 0.72
C ARG A 113 -12.41 -17.86 1.69
N GLU A 114 -12.53 -17.51 2.96
CA GLU A 114 -11.90 -18.22 4.07
C GLU A 114 -12.97 -19.01 4.84
N ASP A 115 -12.60 -20.14 5.44
CA ASP A 115 -13.53 -21.01 6.19
C ASP A 115 -14.00 -20.41 7.54
N ASN A 116 -13.67 -19.15 7.84
CA ASN A 116 -13.99 -18.45 9.08
C ASN A 116 -15.10 -17.41 8.93
N THR A 117 -15.71 -17.04 10.07
CA THR A 117 -16.96 -16.28 10.22
C THR A 117 -16.97 -14.86 9.62
N TYR A 118 -15.80 -14.30 9.27
CA TYR A 118 -15.66 -13.01 8.62
C TYR A 118 -14.73 -13.17 7.41
N GLY A 119 -15.26 -13.03 6.21
CA GLY A 119 -14.49 -13.11 4.97
C GLY A 119 -13.64 -11.85 4.73
N GLY A 120 -12.99 -11.81 3.58
CA GLY A 120 -12.29 -10.61 3.10
C GLY A 120 -12.65 -10.28 1.65
N THR A 121 -12.19 -9.13 1.18
CA THR A 121 -12.32 -8.70 -0.21
C THR A 121 -10.95 -8.34 -0.75
N ARG A 122 -10.57 -8.98 -1.86
CA ARG A 122 -9.38 -8.64 -2.63
C ARG A 122 -9.73 -7.56 -3.63
N ILE A 123 -9.01 -6.45 -3.55
CA ILE A 123 -9.05 -5.36 -4.51
C ILE A 123 -7.84 -5.46 -5.42
N SER A 124 -8.08 -5.40 -6.73
CA SER A 124 -7.04 -5.24 -7.74
C SER A 124 -7.10 -3.85 -8.33
N LEU A 125 -5.95 -3.18 -8.46
CA LEU A 125 -5.84 -1.83 -9.01
C LEU A 125 -4.57 -1.71 -9.86
N VAL A 126 -4.70 -1.12 -11.05
CA VAL A 126 -3.57 -0.85 -11.93
C VAL A 126 -3.05 0.56 -11.71
N ALA A 127 -1.72 0.70 -11.69
CA ALA A 127 -1.04 1.99 -11.70
C ALA A 127 0.08 2.02 -12.74
N ARG A 128 0.55 3.21 -13.10
CA ARG A 128 1.64 3.41 -14.06
C ARG A 128 2.60 4.49 -13.58
N ILE A 129 3.90 4.18 -13.65
CA ILE A 129 5.00 5.14 -13.48
C ILE A 129 5.59 5.34 -14.86
N GLY A 130 5.20 6.41 -15.55
CA GLY A 130 5.51 6.56 -16.98
C GLY A 130 4.93 5.39 -17.79
N SER A 131 5.79 4.64 -18.48
CA SER A 131 5.38 3.46 -19.26
C SER A 131 5.27 2.17 -18.43
N ALA A 132 5.87 2.11 -17.24
CA ALA A 132 5.91 0.91 -16.42
C ALA A 132 4.55 0.66 -15.74
N ARG A 133 3.98 -0.52 -15.95
CA ARG A 133 2.71 -0.95 -15.35
C ARG A 133 2.96 -1.66 -14.01
N CYS A 134 2.25 -1.23 -12.98
CA CYS A 134 2.20 -1.85 -11.66
C CYS A 134 0.79 -2.44 -11.45
N ALA A 135 0.72 -3.69 -10.98
CA ALA A 135 -0.54 -4.33 -10.62
C ALA A 135 -0.55 -4.53 -9.11
N LEU A 136 -1.44 -3.81 -8.43
CA LEU A 136 -1.56 -3.83 -6.99
C LEU A 136 -2.68 -4.76 -6.57
N GLN A 137 -2.43 -5.46 -5.46
CA GLN A 137 -3.41 -6.27 -4.76
C GLN A 137 -3.53 -5.73 -3.33
N ILE A 138 -4.76 -5.52 -2.89
CA ILE A 138 -5.08 -5.02 -1.56
C ILE A 138 -6.15 -5.95 -0.98
N ASP A 139 -5.82 -6.67 0.07
CA ASP A 139 -6.74 -7.58 0.74
C ASP A 139 -7.32 -6.85 1.96
N VAL A 140 -8.65 -6.67 1.96
CA VAL A 140 -9.37 -6.01 3.05
C VAL A 140 -10.14 -7.06 3.83
N GLY A 141 -9.72 -7.28 5.08
CA GLY A 141 -10.47 -8.09 6.04
C GLY A 141 -11.37 -7.22 6.92
N PHE A 142 -12.35 -7.84 7.59
CA PHE A 142 -13.29 -7.18 8.50
C PHE A 142 -13.50 -7.99 9.77
N GLY A 143 -13.95 -7.35 10.85
CA GLY A 143 -14.36 -8.03 12.08
C GLY A 143 -13.23 -8.47 13.02
N ASP A 144 -11.96 -8.30 12.63
CA ASP A 144 -10.82 -8.64 13.49
C ASP A 144 -10.79 -7.78 14.77
N ALA A 145 -10.60 -8.44 15.92
CA ALA A 145 -10.35 -7.74 17.17
C ALA A 145 -8.99 -7.03 17.13
N VAL A 146 -8.98 -5.73 17.41
CA VAL A 146 -7.74 -4.93 17.42
C VAL A 146 -7.21 -4.82 18.84
N THR A 147 -6.18 -5.62 19.18
CA THR A 147 -5.52 -5.57 20.50
C THR A 147 -4.01 -5.76 20.34
N PRO A 148 -3.17 -4.85 20.85
CA PRO A 148 -3.51 -3.55 21.44
C PRO A 148 -4.13 -2.60 20.39
N GLY A 149 -4.69 -1.48 20.85
CA GLY A 149 -5.32 -0.50 19.96
C GLY A 149 -4.39 0.01 18.85
N PRO A 150 -4.96 0.53 17.74
CA PRO A 150 -4.18 0.94 16.58
C PRO A 150 -3.25 2.11 16.90
N GLN A 151 -2.09 2.15 16.25
CA GLN A 151 -1.12 3.23 16.36
C GLN A 151 -1.00 4.00 15.04
N THR A 152 -0.78 5.30 15.12
CA THR A 152 -0.43 6.11 13.95
C THR A 152 1.07 5.99 13.67
N VAL A 153 1.43 5.59 12.45
CA VAL A 153 2.80 5.36 12.01
C VAL A 153 3.10 6.14 10.74
N ALA A 154 4.33 6.63 10.60
CA ALA A 154 4.85 7.14 9.33
C ALA A 154 5.40 5.96 8.52
N TYR A 155 4.76 5.61 7.42
CA TYR A 155 5.19 4.48 6.60
C TYR A 155 6.45 4.84 5.78
N PRO A 156 7.51 4.01 5.79
CA PRO A 156 8.78 4.36 5.16
C PRO A 156 8.67 4.47 3.64
N THR A 157 9.39 5.44 3.08
CA THR A 157 9.43 5.69 1.64
C THR A 157 10.67 5.09 0.99
N LEU A 158 10.53 4.53 -0.21
CA LEU A 158 11.68 4.07 -1.01
C LEU A 158 12.58 5.22 -1.48
N LEU A 159 11.96 6.36 -1.78
CA LEU A 159 12.62 7.55 -2.30
C LEU A 159 12.36 8.72 -1.32
N ASN A 160 13.43 9.30 -0.76
CA ASN A 160 13.35 10.21 0.39
C ASN A 160 12.73 11.59 0.11
N ASP A 161 12.51 11.94 -1.15
CA ASP A 161 11.87 13.17 -1.60
C ASP A 161 10.34 13.11 -1.55
N PHE A 162 9.76 11.95 -1.25
CA PHE A 162 8.33 11.79 -1.08
C PHE A 162 7.94 11.85 0.40
N LYS A 163 6.81 12.51 0.68
CA LYS A 163 6.23 12.50 2.01
C LYS A 163 5.81 11.08 2.40
N ALA A 164 6.15 10.67 3.62
CA ALA A 164 5.72 9.42 4.21
C ALA A 164 4.19 9.41 4.45
N PRO A 165 3.47 8.34 4.05
CA PRO A 165 2.07 8.15 4.45
C PRO A 165 1.95 8.10 5.97
N THR A 166 0.90 8.71 6.52
CA THR A 166 0.58 8.62 7.96
C THR A 166 -0.59 7.66 8.14
N LEU A 167 -0.31 6.42 8.54
CA LEU A 167 -1.29 5.34 8.55
C LEU A 167 -1.65 4.94 9.97
N ARG A 168 -2.89 4.49 10.18
CA ARG A 168 -3.23 3.69 11.36
C ARG A 168 -2.79 2.25 11.10
N ALA A 169 -2.12 1.62 12.06
CA ALA A 169 -1.56 0.29 11.92
C ALA A 169 -1.80 -0.57 13.17
N ILE A 170 -1.92 -1.88 12.97
CA ILE A 170 -1.93 -2.84 14.08
C ILE A 170 -0.49 -3.07 14.53
N ARG A 171 -0.22 -2.82 15.81
CA ARG A 171 1.10 -3.06 16.39
C ARG A 171 1.37 -4.57 16.46
N ALA A 172 2.52 -5.03 15.99
CA ALA A 172 2.96 -6.40 16.27
C ALA A 172 3.31 -6.54 17.77
N VAL A 173 2.72 -7.53 18.43
CA VAL A 173 3.10 -7.91 19.80
C VAL A 173 4.53 -8.44 19.77
N GLY A 174 5.48 -7.74 20.40
CA GLY A 174 6.88 -8.18 20.53
C GLY A 174 7.97 -7.26 19.96
N ALA A 175 7.64 -6.09 19.39
CA ALA A 175 8.64 -5.19 18.80
C ALA A 175 9.49 -4.38 19.82
N ASP A 176 9.25 -4.52 21.13
CA ASP A 176 10.00 -3.80 22.20
C ASP A 176 11.18 -4.59 22.78
N SER A 177 11.94 -5.32 21.96
CA SER A 177 13.19 -5.94 22.43
C SER A 177 14.42 -5.40 21.71
N LYS A 178 14.51 -4.07 21.60
CA LYS A 178 15.77 -3.35 21.41
C LYS A 178 15.80 -2.11 22.31
N LEU A 179 16.15 -2.35 23.57
CA LEU A 179 16.93 -1.41 24.40
C LEU A 179 18.39 -1.85 24.34
#